data_AF-A0A0S7YYL7-F1
#
_entry.id   AF-A0A0S7YYL7-F1
#
_cell.length_a   1.000
_cell.length_b   1.000
_cell.length_c   1.000
_cell.angle_alpha   90.00
_cell.angle_beta   90.00
_cell.angle_gamma   90.00
#
_symmetry.space_group_name_H-M   'P 1'
#
loop_
_entity.id
_entity.type
_entity.pdbx_description
1 polymer ?
#
loop_
_entity_poly.entity_id
_entity_poly.type
_entity_poly.pdbx_seq_one_letter_code
_entity_poly.pdbx_strand_id
1 'polypeptide(L)'
;MNEGMMMQATLVALYGDKPDDLHAFLSDSQDRVAELLGPRFRKYDIAQIHGTIVGLERDEDEPQRLLNRNFRTRRDVRIQMDLAGVVKFLRDGSYVPFQLQIGGFQDRDYPFVSRGARPYHRSFSIQERNVVVMGWPLRGLPVAGPPSSPAALNRESRLYPPTLDSIRRGAQAYGVLHSYHAKPEDTDNDYFFRIGIVDDPNSVDPLLKTRVQETMRELMAAMPPLVVEVGLPDLYVVFYDSEELPLSSTAAHALDNENLDQDFLRKGYT
;
A
#
# COMPACT_ATOMS: atom_id res chain seq x y z
N MET A 1 2.29 -10.62 -31.45
CA MET A 1 3.60 -10.50 -30.81
C MET A 1 3.32 -10.49 -29.32
N ASN A 2 3.72 -11.51 -28.58
CA ASN A 2 3.73 -11.40 -27.11
C ASN A 2 4.81 -10.38 -26.80
N GLU A 3 4.42 -9.15 -26.46
CA GLU A 3 5.30 -8.26 -25.70
C GLU A 3 5.74 -9.07 -24.50
N GLY A 4 7.02 -9.45 -24.46
CA GLY A 4 7.58 -10.14 -23.29
C GLY A 4 7.37 -9.20 -22.11
N MET A 5 6.43 -9.55 -21.22
CA MET A 5 6.12 -8.71 -20.06
C MET A 5 7.41 -8.50 -19.28
N MET A 6 7.82 -7.24 -19.20
CA MET A 6 9.09 -6.87 -18.58
C MET A 6 8.93 -6.97 -17.07
N MET A 7 9.77 -7.79 -16.41
CA MET A 7 9.79 -7.87 -14.96
C MET A 7 10.02 -6.50 -14.34
N GLN A 8 9.16 -6.15 -13.38
CA GLN A 8 9.25 -4.98 -12.52
C GLN A 8 9.45 -5.43 -11.08
N ALA A 9 9.80 -4.50 -10.20
CA ALA A 9 9.85 -4.77 -8.77
C ALA A 9 9.10 -3.72 -7.96
N THR A 10 8.66 -4.11 -6.78
CA THR A 10 8.14 -3.20 -5.77
C THR A 10 8.49 -3.71 -4.38
N LEU A 11 8.54 -2.82 -3.41
CA LEU A 11 8.60 -3.15 -2.00
C LEU A 11 7.17 -3.19 -1.44
N VAL A 12 6.78 -4.32 -0.89
CA VAL A 12 5.43 -4.55 -0.32
C VAL A 12 5.53 -5.02 1.12
N ALA A 13 4.41 -4.92 1.83
CA ALA A 13 4.23 -5.46 3.17
C ALA A 13 3.08 -6.46 3.19
N LEU A 14 3.19 -7.45 4.09
CA LEU A 14 2.17 -8.46 4.37
C LEU A 14 1.81 -9.25 3.11
N TYR A 15 2.79 -9.67 2.31
CA TYR A 15 2.58 -10.55 1.15
C TYR A 15 2.77 -12.02 1.55
N GLY A 16 1.90 -12.92 1.09
CA GLY A 16 1.84 -14.31 1.57
C GLY A 16 0.93 -14.46 2.79
N ASP A 17 1.28 -15.36 3.71
CA ASP A 17 0.48 -15.68 4.90
C ASP A 17 0.16 -14.42 5.72
N LYS A 18 -1.02 -14.40 6.33
CA LYS A 18 -1.55 -13.25 7.09
C LYS A 18 -1.74 -13.62 8.55
N PRO A 19 -1.53 -12.67 9.49
CA PRO A 19 -2.05 -12.81 10.84
C PRO A 19 -3.55 -13.10 10.84
N ASP A 20 -4.03 -13.95 11.76
CA ASP A 20 -5.42 -14.43 11.79
C ASP A 20 -6.46 -13.29 11.73
N ASP A 21 -6.25 -12.23 12.52
CA ASP A 21 -7.17 -11.09 12.57
C ASP A 21 -7.20 -10.32 11.23
N LEU A 22 -6.06 -10.20 10.55
CA LEU A 22 -6.00 -9.57 9.23
C LEU A 22 -6.63 -10.48 8.17
N HIS A 23 -6.38 -11.78 8.23
CA HIS A 23 -7.03 -12.74 7.34
C HIS A 23 -8.56 -12.67 7.47
N ALA A 24 -9.07 -12.65 8.70
CA ALA A 24 -10.50 -12.54 8.99
C ALA A 24 -11.08 -11.22 8.48
N PHE A 25 -10.40 -10.10 8.75
CA PHE A 25 -10.81 -8.78 8.25
C PHE A 25 -10.89 -8.73 6.72
N LEU A 26 -9.88 -9.25 6.03
CA LEU A 26 -9.82 -9.26 4.57
C LEU A 26 -10.91 -10.17 3.98
N SER A 27 -11.12 -11.34 4.57
CA SER A 27 -12.16 -12.30 4.14
C SER A 27 -13.55 -11.69 4.28
N ASP A 28 -13.91 -11.13 5.44
CA ASP A 28 -15.21 -10.49 5.64
C ASP A 28 -15.37 -9.28 4.69
N SER A 29 -14.33 -8.45 4.53
CA SER A 29 -14.37 -7.33 3.58
C SER A 29 -14.64 -7.79 2.15
N GLN A 30 -13.97 -8.86 1.68
CA GLN A 30 -14.21 -9.44 0.36
C GLN A 30 -15.61 -10.04 0.23
N ASP A 31 -16.11 -10.72 1.26
CA ASP A 31 -17.45 -11.30 1.29
C ASP A 31 -18.51 -10.21 1.16
N ARG A 32 -18.41 -9.12 1.93
CA ARG A 32 -19.33 -7.98 1.86
C ARG A 32 -19.32 -7.31 0.49
N VAL A 33 -18.14 -7.10 -0.10
CA VAL A 33 -18.05 -6.53 -1.45
C VAL A 33 -18.68 -7.49 -2.48
N ALA A 34 -18.45 -8.80 -2.35
CA ALA A 34 -19.04 -9.80 -3.23
C ALA A 34 -20.57 -9.86 -3.10
N GLU A 35 -21.12 -9.72 -1.88
CA GLU A 35 -22.57 -9.61 -1.65
C GLU A 35 -23.16 -8.37 -2.36
N LEU A 36 -22.44 -7.24 -2.34
CA LEU A 36 -22.92 -5.97 -2.89
C LEU A 36 -22.75 -5.84 -4.42
N LEU A 37 -21.64 -6.33 -4.98
CA LEU A 37 -21.30 -6.23 -6.41
C LEU A 37 -21.65 -7.50 -7.20
N GLY A 38 -21.88 -8.61 -6.51
CA GLY A 38 -22.16 -9.91 -7.11
C GLY A 38 -20.99 -10.40 -7.99
N PRO A 39 -21.28 -11.01 -9.16
CA PRO A 39 -20.26 -11.63 -10.02
C PRO A 39 -19.31 -10.63 -10.69
N ARG A 40 -19.55 -9.32 -10.53
CA ARG A 40 -18.67 -8.28 -11.09
C ARG A 40 -17.38 -8.13 -10.30
N PHE A 41 -17.37 -8.57 -9.04
CA PHE A 41 -16.21 -8.50 -8.17
C PHE A 41 -15.45 -9.83 -8.18
N ARG A 42 -14.20 -9.77 -8.62
CA ARG A 42 -13.24 -10.86 -8.50
C ARG A 42 -12.37 -10.62 -7.28
N LYS A 43 -12.52 -11.50 -6.29
CA LYS A 43 -11.66 -11.55 -5.10
C LYS A 43 -10.23 -11.88 -5.51
N TYR A 44 -9.27 -11.23 -4.86
CA TYR A 44 -7.90 -11.72 -4.85
C TYR A 44 -7.76 -12.89 -3.88
N ASP A 45 -6.76 -13.74 -4.08
CA ASP A 45 -6.31 -14.62 -3.02
C ASP A 45 -5.86 -13.77 -1.82
N ILE A 46 -6.27 -14.13 -0.60
CA ILE A 46 -5.90 -13.39 0.61
C ILE A 46 -4.37 -13.30 0.75
N ALA A 47 -3.65 -14.35 0.35
CA ALA A 47 -2.19 -14.35 0.40
C ALA A 47 -1.56 -13.37 -0.62
N GLN A 48 -2.25 -13.07 -1.73
CA GLN A 48 -1.83 -12.09 -2.72
C GLN A 48 -2.06 -10.63 -2.28
N ILE A 49 -3.00 -10.37 -1.36
CA ILE A 49 -3.28 -9.01 -0.87
C ILE A 49 -2.06 -8.45 -0.13
N HIS A 50 -1.62 -7.25 -0.48
CA HIS A 50 -0.44 -6.60 0.09
C HIS A 50 -0.58 -5.08 0.05
N GLY A 51 0.16 -4.39 0.93
CA GLY A 51 0.32 -2.94 0.86
C GLY A 51 1.63 -2.55 0.18
N THR A 52 1.57 -1.64 -0.78
CA THR A 52 2.78 -1.10 -1.43
C THR A 52 3.47 -0.08 -0.53
N ILE A 53 4.70 -0.38 -0.11
CA ILE A 53 5.52 0.52 0.69
C ILE A 53 6.23 1.53 -0.20
N VAL A 54 6.97 1.03 -1.21
CA VAL A 54 7.67 1.87 -2.21
C VAL A 54 7.69 1.13 -3.55
N GLY A 55 7.32 1.84 -4.62
CA GLY A 55 7.43 1.34 -5.99
C GLY A 55 8.88 1.37 -6.47
N LEU A 56 9.37 0.26 -7.03
CA LEU A 56 10.74 0.10 -7.52
C LEU A 56 10.73 -0.06 -9.05
N GLU A 57 9.77 0.57 -9.74
CA GLU A 57 9.58 0.36 -11.16
C GLU A 57 10.78 0.89 -11.95
N ARG A 58 11.38 0.01 -12.75
CA ARG A 58 12.45 0.39 -13.67
C ARG A 58 11.89 1.01 -14.93
N ASP A 59 12.74 1.82 -15.52
CA ASP A 59 12.55 2.39 -16.83
C ASP A 59 12.56 1.32 -17.93
N GLU A 60 11.58 1.38 -18.83
CA GLU A 60 11.43 0.38 -19.89
C GLU A 60 12.30 0.68 -21.12
N ASP A 61 12.71 1.94 -21.32
CA ASP A 61 13.51 2.33 -22.48
C ASP A 61 15.01 2.03 -22.28
N GLU A 62 15.48 2.02 -21.03
CA GLU A 62 16.87 1.69 -20.66
C GLU A 62 16.95 0.58 -19.58
N PRO A 63 16.38 -0.62 -19.83
CA PRO A 63 16.11 -1.62 -18.77
C PRO A 63 17.38 -2.19 -18.11
N GLN A 64 18.52 -2.13 -18.79
CA GLN A 64 19.82 -2.58 -18.28
C GLN A 64 20.44 -1.62 -17.25
N ARG A 65 19.98 -0.36 -17.21
CA ARG A 65 20.55 0.68 -16.34
C ARG A 65 19.84 0.80 -15.00
N LEU A 66 18.73 0.07 -14.78
CA LEU A 66 17.88 0.18 -13.59
C LEU A 66 17.58 1.64 -13.22
N LEU A 67 17.23 2.46 -14.21
CA LEU A 67 16.78 3.82 -13.95
C LEU A 67 15.39 3.76 -13.32
N ASN A 68 15.11 4.60 -12.34
CA ASN A 68 13.76 4.66 -11.76
C ASN A 68 12.79 5.34 -12.74
N ARG A 69 11.72 4.64 -13.11
CA ARG A 69 10.70 5.14 -14.06
C ARG A 69 10.07 6.45 -13.60
N ASN A 70 9.81 6.58 -12.31
CA ASN A 70 9.07 7.69 -11.73
C ASN A 70 9.90 8.98 -11.70
N PHE A 71 11.20 8.90 -11.41
CA PHE A 71 12.11 10.05 -11.54
C PHE A 71 12.15 10.57 -12.98
N ARG A 72 12.25 9.68 -13.97
CA ARG A 72 12.26 10.07 -15.38
C ARG A 72 10.93 10.72 -15.79
N THR A 73 9.82 10.02 -15.57
CA THR A 73 8.51 10.43 -16.10
C THR A 73 7.90 11.62 -15.36
N ARG A 74 8.23 11.82 -14.08
CA ARG A 74 7.62 12.89 -13.27
C ARG A 74 8.54 14.07 -12.98
N ARG A 75 9.87 13.88 -13.07
CA ARG A 75 10.86 14.92 -12.75
C ARG A 75 11.86 15.18 -13.88
N ASP A 76 11.79 14.45 -14.99
CA ASP A 76 12.75 14.51 -16.10
C ASP A 76 14.21 14.28 -15.63
N VAL A 77 14.38 13.44 -14.62
CA VAL A 77 15.69 13.08 -14.06
C VAL A 77 15.99 11.62 -14.35
N ARG A 78 17.17 11.35 -14.93
CA ARG A 78 17.68 10.00 -15.11
C ARG A 78 18.59 9.64 -13.94
N ILE A 79 18.09 8.82 -13.03
CA ILE A 79 18.84 8.35 -11.86
C ILE A 79 18.74 6.83 -11.75
N GLN A 80 19.88 6.20 -11.52
CA GLN A 80 19.98 4.78 -11.28
C GLN A 80 19.55 4.46 -9.85
N MET A 81 18.76 3.39 -9.68
CA MET A 81 18.35 2.92 -8.36
C MET A 81 19.51 2.20 -7.66
N ASP A 82 19.73 2.55 -6.39
CA ASP A 82 20.53 1.78 -5.43
C ASP A 82 19.57 0.96 -4.56
N LEU A 83 19.24 -0.24 -5.04
CA LEU A 83 18.25 -1.13 -4.41
C LEU A 83 18.78 -1.70 -3.09
N ALA A 84 20.07 -2.04 -3.03
CA ALA A 84 20.72 -2.47 -1.80
C ALA A 84 20.74 -1.36 -0.76
N GLY A 85 20.96 -0.11 -1.18
CA GLY A 85 20.85 1.07 -0.34
C GLY A 85 19.46 1.23 0.28
N VAL A 86 18.38 1.04 -0.49
CA VAL A 86 16.99 1.05 0.02
C VAL A 86 16.76 -0.07 1.04
N VAL A 87 17.21 -1.30 0.75
CA VAL A 87 17.06 -2.43 1.68
C VAL A 87 17.81 -2.16 2.98
N LYS A 88 19.07 -1.70 2.89
CA LYS A 88 19.89 -1.34 4.06
C LYS A 88 19.26 -0.20 4.87
N PHE A 89 18.74 0.83 4.20
CA PHE A 89 18.04 1.94 4.84
C PHE A 89 16.86 1.47 5.70
N LEU A 90 16.11 0.46 5.25
CA LEU A 90 14.98 -0.09 6.00
C LEU A 90 15.43 -1.02 7.14
N ARG A 91 16.47 -1.82 6.92
CA ARG A 91 17.04 -2.71 7.95
C ARG A 91 17.66 -1.96 9.12
N ASP A 92 18.42 -0.92 8.80
CA ASP A 92 19.21 -0.16 9.78
C ASP A 92 18.44 1.07 10.33
N GLY A 93 17.33 1.44 9.69
CA GLY A 93 16.53 2.60 10.03
C GLY A 93 15.57 2.37 11.20
N SER A 94 15.08 3.46 11.80
CA SER A 94 14.12 3.42 12.91
C SER A 94 12.66 3.43 12.46
N TYR A 95 12.39 3.24 11.17
CA TYR A 95 11.04 3.23 10.60
C TYR A 95 10.35 1.87 10.70
N VAL A 96 11.11 0.80 10.93
CA VAL A 96 10.62 -0.59 11.05
C VAL A 96 11.10 -1.14 12.41
N PRO A 97 10.26 -1.84 13.20
CA PRO A 97 8.84 -2.13 12.93
C PRO A 97 7.96 -0.89 13.09
N PHE A 98 6.79 -0.92 12.45
CA PHE A 98 5.72 0.07 12.66
C PHE A 98 4.35 -0.61 12.78
N GLN A 99 3.41 0.07 13.41
CA GLN A 99 2.03 -0.39 13.52
C GLN A 99 1.16 0.27 12.45
N LEU A 100 0.16 -0.44 11.98
CA LEU A 100 -0.86 0.02 11.04
C LEU A 100 -2.23 -0.07 11.71
N GLN A 101 -3.03 0.98 11.60
CA GLN A 101 -4.46 0.89 11.86
C GLN A 101 -5.20 0.65 10.54
N ILE A 102 -6.05 -0.38 10.52
CA ILE A 102 -6.98 -0.70 9.44
C ILE A 102 -8.39 -0.72 10.02
N GLY A 103 -9.33 -0.05 9.35
CA GLY A 103 -10.71 0.07 9.85
C GLY A 103 -10.84 0.87 11.15
N GLY A 104 -12.05 0.92 11.70
CA GLY A 104 -12.39 1.65 12.93
C GLY A 104 -12.26 3.17 12.81
N PHE A 105 -12.17 3.71 11.60
CA PHE A 105 -12.16 5.15 11.35
C PHE A 105 -13.60 5.66 11.28
N GLN A 106 -14.07 6.33 12.33
CA GLN A 106 -15.41 6.90 12.39
C GLN A 106 -15.55 8.13 11.48
N ASP A 107 -16.77 8.47 11.05
CA ASP A 107 -17.01 9.72 10.31
C ASP A 107 -16.90 10.95 11.22
N ARG A 108 -15.66 11.34 11.50
CA ARG A 108 -15.29 12.48 12.34
C ARG A 108 -14.01 13.13 11.82
N ASP A 109 -13.64 14.23 12.43
CA ASP A 109 -12.36 14.87 12.15
C ASP A 109 -11.20 14.08 12.79
N TYR A 110 -10.10 14.02 12.04
CA TYR A 110 -8.83 13.42 12.43
C TYR A 110 -7.73 14.47 12.30
N PRO A 111 -6.59 14.30 12.98
CA PRO A 111 -5.49 15.25 12.93
C PRO A 111 -4.73 15.25 11.59
N PHE A 112 -5.18 14.47 10.60
CA PHE A 112 -4.59 14.40 9.27
C PHE A 112 -5.68 14.15 8.22
N VAL A 113 -5.32 14.43 6.96
CA VAL A 113 -6.10 14.06 5.78
C VAL A 113 -5.26 13.18 4.87
N SER A 114 -5.91 12.26 4.17
CA SER A 114 -5.33 11.44 3.11
C SER A 114 -5.83 11.99 1.78
N ARG A 115 -4.92 12.60 1.02
CA ARG A 115 -5.21 13.30 -0.26
C ARG A 115 -6.39 14.26 -0.19
N GLY A 116 -6.43 15.07 0.87
CA GLY A 116 -7.48 16.07 1.07
C GLY A 116 -8.81 15.52 1.61
N ALA A 117 -8.92 14.23 1.89
CA ALA A 117 -10.11 13.62 2.48
C ALA A 117 -9.82 12.99 3.86
N ARG A 118 -10.86 12.91 4.70
CA ARG A 118 -10.78 12.33 6.05
C ARG A 118 -10.60 10.80 5.98
N PRO A 119 -9.95 10.17 6.98
CA PRO A 119 -9.74 8.72 7.01
C PRO A 119 -10.99 7.89 6.73
N TYR A 120 -12.14 8.17 7.34
CA TYR A 120 -13.42 7.49 7.06
C TYR A 120 -13.75 7.41 5.56
N HIS A 121 -13.63 8.53 4.84
CA HIS A 121 -13.92 8.59 3.40
C HIS A 121 -12.89 7.84 2.55
N ARG A 122 -11.68 7.65 3.09
CA ARG A 122 -10.54 7.02 2.41
C ARG A 122 -10.38 5.55 2.76
N SER A 123 -10.93 5.08 3.88
CA SER A 123 -10.79 3.69 4.38
C SER A 123 -11.24 2.65 3.37
N PHE A 124 -12.19 2.97 2.49
CA PHE A 124 -12.60 2.11 1.39
C PHE A 124 -12.92 2.93 0.13
N SER A 125 -12.51 2.41 -1.03
CA SER A 125 -12.86 2.98 -2.33
C SER A 125 -12.81 1.96 -3.47
N ILE A 126 -13.56 2.24 -4.53
CA ILE A 126 -13.46 1.55 -5.82
C ILE A 126 -12.84 2.55 -6.81
N GLN A 127 -11.57 2.36 -7.12
CA GLN A 127 -10.78 3.27 -7.97
C GLN A 127 -10.61 2.62 -9.34
N GLU A 128 -11.27 3.18 -10.36
CA GLU A 128 -11.41 2.54 -11.67
C GLU A 128 -11.95 1.10 -11.50
N ARG A 129 -11.10 0.09 -11.71
CA ARG A 129 -11.40 -1.32 -11.47
C ARG A 129 -10.95 -1.86 -10.11
N ASN A 130 -10.11 -1.16 -9.38
CA ASN A 130 -9.50 -1.65 -8.14
C ASN A 130 -10.46 -1.47 -6.96
N VAL A 131 -10.68 -2.54 -6.18
CA VAL A 131 -11.36 -2.46 -4.88
C VAL A 131 -10.31 -2.39 -3.78
N VAL A 132 -10.34 -1.30 -3.03
CA VAL A 132 -9.22 -0.87 -2.20
C VAL A 132 -9.68 -0.65 -0.77
N VAL A 133 -8.85 -1.13 0.16
CA VAL A 133 -8.90 -0.75 1.58
C VAL A 133 -7.65 0.06 1.91
N MET A 134 -7.82 1.03 2.79
CA MET A 134 -6.72 1.88 3.28
C MET A 134 -6.52 1.69 4.78
N GLY A 135 -5.25 1.69 5.17
CA GLY A 135 -4.80 1.88 6.55
C GLY A 135 -3.79 3.02 6.65
N TRP A 136 -3.43 3.36 7.88
CA TRP A 136 -2.41 4.38 8.16
C TRP A 136 -1.49 3.94 9.31
N PRO A 137 -0.20 4.34 9.28
CA PRO A 137 0.69 4.14 10.40
C PRO A 137 0.13 4.70 11.71
N LEU A 138 0.27 3.91 12.77
CA LEU A 138 -0.19 4.20 14.11
C LEU A 138 0.99 4.04 15.09
N ARG A 139 0.93 4.73 16.22
CA ARG A 139 1.74 4.47 17.40
C ARG A 139 0.84 4.29 18.62
N GLY A 140 0.82 3.08 19.17
CA GLY A 140 0.01 2.76 20.34
C GLY A 140 -1.39 2.31 19.96
N LEU A 141 -2.41 2.75 20.69
CA LEU A 141 -3.79 2.33 20.48
C LEU A 141 -4.62 3.44 19.81
N PRO A 142 -5.57 3.07 18.92
CA PRO A 142 -6.50 4.02 18.32
C PRO A 142 -7.37 4.73 19.37
N VAL A 143 -7.71 5.98 19.10
CA VAL A 143 -8.62 6.75 19.95
C VAL A 143 -10.06 6.40 19.61
N ALA A 144 -10.80 5.90 20.61
CA ALA A 144 -12.23 5.71 20.52
C ALA A 144 -12.95 7.06 20.61
N GLY A 145 -13.68 7.42 19.56
CA GLY A 145 -14.51 8.63 19.52
C GLY A 145 -13.75 9.91 19.18
N PRO A 146 -14.48 11.03 19.02
CA PRO A 146 -13.91 12.32 18.67
C PRO A 146 -13.15 12.96 19.83
N PRO A 147 -12.10 13.76 19.53
CA PRO A 147 -11.35 14.45 20.57
C PRO A 147 -12.24 15.47 21.28
N SER A 148 -12.24 15.44 22.61
CA SER A 148 -13.04 16.34 23.45
C SER A 148 -12.53 17.79 23.54
N SER A 149 -11.36 18.07 22.96
CA SER A 149 -10.72 19.39 22.97
C SER A 149 -9.62 19.52 21.89
N PRO A 150 -9.20 20.73 21.51
CA PRO A 150 -8.04 20.93 20.63
C PRO A 150 -6.75 20.32 21.17
N ALA A 151 -6.57 20.31 22.50
CA ALA A 151 -5.44 19.65 23.14
C ALA A 151 -5.49 18.12 22.96
N ALA A 152 -6.68 17.52 22.96
CA ALA A 152 -6.86 16.10 22.66
C ALA A 152 -6.53 15.78 21.20
N LEU A 153 -6.98 16.62 20.25
CA LEU A 153 -6.64 16.48 18.82
C LEU A 153 -5.12 16.57 18.58
N ASN A 154 -4.42 17.49 19.25
CA ASN A 154 -2.96 17.60 19.20
C ASN A 154 -2.23 16.41 19.86
N ARG A 155 -2.87 15.70 20.79
CA ARG A 155 -2.32 14.45 21.32
C ARG A 155 -2.52 13.30 20.34
N GLU A 156 -3.69 13.23 19.74
CA GLU A 156 -4.04 12.24 18.72
C GLU A 156 -3.15 12.35 17.48
N SER A 157 -2.72 13.55 17.09
CA SER A 157 -1.79 13.73 15.94
C SER A 157 -0.47 12.97 16.11
N ARG A 158 -0.02 12.77 17.34
CA ARG A 158 1.21 12.00 17.64
C ARG A 158 1.02 10.49 17.51
N LEU A 159 -0.22 10.03 17.42
CA LEU A 159 -0.55 8.62 17.19
C LEU A 159 -0.42 8.26 15.71
N TYR A 160 -0.50 9.22 14.78
CA TYR A 160 -0.41 8.95 13.34
C TYR A 160 0.88 9.55 12.75
N PRO A 161 2.04 8.93 13.00
CA PRO A 161 3.30 9.42 12.44
C PRO A 161 3.32 9.31 10.89
N PRO A 162 4.07 10.18 10.19
CA PRO A 162 4.22 10.13 8.73
C PRO A 162 5.20 9.02 8.30
N THR A 163 5.08 7.82 8.85
CA THR A 163 6.07 6.74 8.68
C THR A 163 6.25 6.34 7.21
N LEU A 164 5.18 6.09 6.47
CA LEU A 164 5.28 5.67 5.06
C LEU A 164 5.75 6.81 4.17
N ASP A 165 5.29 8.04 4.42
CA ASP A 165 5.79 9.23 3.72
C ASP A 165 7.31 9.38 3.95
N SER A 166 7.76 9.19 5.19
CA SER A 166 9.19 9.29 5.55
C SER A 166 10.02 8.20 4.88
N ILE A 167 9.52 6.96 4.82
CA ILE A 167 10.17 5.86 4.09
C ILE A 167 10.27 6.20 2.59
N ARG A 168 9.16 6.62 1.97
CA ARG A 168 9.09 6.98 0.54
C ARG A 168 9.99 8.16 0.19
N ARG A 169 10.15 9.13 1.09
CA ARG A 169 11.12 10.22 0.94
C ARG A 169 12.55 9.75 1.14
N GLY A 170 12.82 8.94 2.16
CA GLY A 170 14.14 8.37 2.42
C GLY A 170 14.67 7.59 1.23
N ALA A 171 13.81 6.82 0.56
CA ALA A 171 14.15 6.06 -0.66
C ALA A 171 14.66 6.95 -1.82
N GLN A 172 14.29 8.23 -1.87
CA GLN A 172 14.76 9.15 -2.91
C GLN A 172 16.27 9.39 -2.85
N ALA A 173 16.90 9.28 -1.67
CA ALA A 173 18.35 9.36 -1.52
C ALA A 173 19.08 8.22 -2.25
N TYR A 174 18.37 7.13 -2.57
CA TYR A 174 18.86 5.95 -3.26
C TYR A 174 18.32 5.85 -4.70
N GLY A 175 17.88 6.99 -5.27
CA GLY A 175 17.41 7.05 -6.64
C GLY A 175 16.04 6.40 -6.86
N VAL A 176 15.24 6.18 -5.81
CA VAL A 176 13.89 5.62 -5.91
C VAL A 176 12.83 6.68 -5.61
N LEU A 177 11.93 6.92 -6.57
CA LEU A 177 10.78 7.81 -6.38
C LEU A 177 9.49 7.00 -6.42
N HIS A 178 8.68 7.09 -5.37
CA HIS A 178 7.34 6.49 -5.37
C HIS A 178 6.35 7.31 -6.22
N SER A 179 5.36 6.65 -6.80
CA SER A 179 4.44 7.24 -7.78
C SER A 179 3.59 8.39 -7.24
N TYR A 180 3.31 8.38 -5.93
CA TYR A 180 2.55 9.40 -5.25
C TYR A 180 3.38 10.59 -4.72
N HIS A 181 4.68 10.62 -4.99
CA HIS A 181 5.57 11.76 -4.72
C HIS A 181 5.97 12.49 -6.00
N ALA A 182 5.01 12.69 -6.90
CA ALA A 182 5.23 13.32 -8.20
C ALA A 182 5.94 14.68 -8.03
N LYS A 183 5.45 15.47 -7.09
CA LYS A 183 5.99 16.76 -6.70
C LYS A 183 6.66 16.71 -5.32
N PRO A 184 7.60 17.62 -5.02
CA PRO A 184 8.26 17.66 -3.71
C PRO A 184 7.31 17.82 -2.51
N GLU A 185 6.23 18.58 -2.70
CA GLU A 185 5.22 18.89 -1.67
C GLU A 185 4.20 17.76 -1.45
N ASP A 186 4.11 16.79 -2.36
CA ASP A 186 3.18 15.67 -2.22
C ASP A 186 3.50 14.88 -0.96
N THR A 187 2.48 14.61 -0.14
CA THR A 187 2.59 13.81 1.08
C THR A 187 1.78 12.53 0.91
N ASP A 188 2.38 11.39 1.22
CA ASP A 188 1.72 10.11 1.05
C ASP A 188 2.04 9.14 2.19
N ASN A 189 1.13 9.09 3.17
CA ASN A 189 1.21 8.18 4.31
C ASN A 189 0.20 7.02 4.21
N ASP A 190 -0.38 6.81 3.02
CA ASP A 190 -1.42 5.81 2.80
C ASP A 190 -0.81 4.40 2.73
N TYR A 191 -1.32 3.49 3.56
CA TYR A 191 -1.14 2.05 3.39
C TYR A 191 -2.28 1.51 2.51
N PHE A 192 -2.04 1.52 1.20
CA PHE A 192 -2.99 1.12 0.18
C PHE A 192 -2.85 -0.37 -0.13
N PHE A 193 -3.94 -1.14 -0.04
CA PHE A 193 -3.95 -2.53 -0.51
C PHE A 193 -5.25 -2.87 -1.26
N ARG A 194 -5.10 -3.65 -2.34
CA ARG A 194 -6.20 -4.12 -3.18
C ARG A 194 -6.71 -5.44 -2.66
N ILE A 195 -8.02 -5.52 -2.41
CA ILE A 195 -8.68 -6.75 -1.96
C ILE A 195 -9.33 -7.51 -3.12
N GLY A 196 -9.31 -6.95 -4.33
CA GLY A 196 -9.84 -7.55 -5.54
C GLY A 196 -10.10 -6.50 -6.61
N ILE A 197 -10.77 -6.91 -7.67
CA ILE A 197 -11.08 -6.01 -8.79
C ILE A 197 -12.51 -6.19 -9.28
N VAL A 198 -12.98 -5.16 -9.97
CA VAL A 198 -14.16 -5.22 -10.83
C VAL A 198 -13.69 -5.61 -12.24
N ASP A 199 -14.18 -6.73 -12.78
CA ASP A 199 -13.69 -7.24 -14.07
C ASP A 199 -14.03 -6.30 -15.24
N ASP A 200 -15.25 -5.76 -15.25
CA ASP A 200 -15.68 -4.70 -16.15
C ASP A 200 -16.19 -3.48 -15.34
N PRO A 201 -15.36 -2.45 -15.11
CA PRO A 201 -15.75 -1.29 -14.33
C PRO A 201 -16.89 -0.48 -14.97
N ASN A 202 -17.09 -0.58 -16.30
CA ASN A 202 -18.18 0.11 -16.99
C ASN A 202 -19.52 -0.62 -16.81
N SER A 203 -19.50 -1.89 -16.38
CA SER A 203 -20.71 -2.67 -16.06
C SER A 203 -21.33 -2.34 -14.70
N VAL A 204 -20.63 -1.54 -13.87
CA VAL A 204 -21.11 -1.14 -12.55
C VAL A 204 -21.73 0.25 -12.65
N ASP A 205 -23.03 0.31 -12.40
CA ASP A 205 -23.77 1.56 -12.31
C ASP A 205 -23.12 2.52 -11.27
N PRO A 206 -22.92 3.82 -11.60
CA PRO A 206 -22.32 4.78 -10.68
C PRO A 206 -23.04 4.92 -9.33
N LEU A 207 -24.37 4.79 -9.28
CA LEU A 207 -25.11 4.84 -8.02
C LEU A 207 -24.84 3.59 -7.18
N LEU A 208 -24.82 2.41 -7.80
CA LEU A 208 -24.40 1.18 -7.13
C LEU A 208 -22.97 1.30 -6.58
N LYS A 209 -22.02 1.82 -7.37
CA LYS A 209 -20.64 2.05 -6.93
C LYS A 209 -20.57 2.95 -5.70
N THR A 210 -21.29 4.06 -5.71
CA THR A 210 -21.37 4.99 -4.57
C THR A 210 -21.95 4.28 -3.34
N ARG A 211 -23.07 3.57 -3.49
CA ARG A 211 -23.71 2.81 -2.40
C ARG A 211 -22.77 1.77 -1.80
N VAL A 212 -22.06 1.00 -2.63
CA VAL A 212 -21.08 0.02 -2.13
C VAL A 212 -19.99 0.70 -1.31
N GLN A 213 -19.45 1.82 -1.78
CA GLN A 213 -18.42 2.54 -1.03
C GLN A 213 -18.95 3.09 0.30
N GLU A 214 -20.15 3.67 0.32
CA GLU A 214 -20.79 4.18 1.54
C GLU A 214 -21.03 3.04 2.54
N THR A 215 -21.68 1.95 2.12
CA THR A 215 -21.95 0.79 2.97
C THR A 215 -20.65 0.19 3.53
N MET A 216 -19.62 0.02 2.70
CA MET A 216 -18.35 -0.53 3.17
C MET A 216 -17.64 0.39 4.17
N ARG A 217 -17.69 1.72 3.98
CA ARG A 217 -17.13 2.69 4.94
C ARG A 217 -17.88 2.67 6.27
N GLU A 218 -19.20 2.60 6.24
CA GLU A 218 -20.03 2.46 7.44
C GLU A 218 -19.70 1.17 8.21
N LEU A 219 -19.62 0.04 7.50
CA LEU A 219 -19.24 -1.25 8.09
C LEU A 219 -17.84 -1.20 8.70
N MET A 220 -16.85 -0.68 7.97
CA MET A 220 -15.48 -0.55 8.46
C MET A 220 -15.34 0.41 9.64
N ALA A 221 -16.15 1.47 9.69
CA ALA A 221 -16.19 2.40 10.81
C ALA A 221 -16.81 1.78 12.08
N ALA A 222 -17.74 0.83 11.91
CA ALA A 222 -18.40 0.13 13.01
C ALA A 222 -17.57 -1.02 13.59
N MET A 223 -16.63 -1.56 12.83
CA MET A 223 -15.70 -2.59 13.32
C MET A 223 -14.69 -2.03 14.33
N PRO A 224 -14.25 -2.84 15.32
CA PRO A 224 -13.10 -2.49 16.13
C PRO A 224 -11.88 -2.18 15.23
N PRO A 225 -11.07 -1.16 15.56
CA PRO A 225 -9.83 -0.90 14.83
C PRO A 225 -8.92 -2.13 14.85
N LEU A 226 -8.50 -2.60 13.67
CA LEU A 226 -7.48 -3.63 13.55
C LEU A 226 -6.11 -2.97 13.60
N VAL A 227 -5.26 -3.39 14.54
CA VAL A 227 -3.86 -2.93 14.64
C VAL A 227 -2.94 -4.07 14.24
N VAL A 228 -2.16 -3.86 13.18
CA VAL A 228 -1.20 -4.84 12.65
C VAL A 228 0.22 -4.30 12.82
N GLU A 229 1.11 -5.09 13.42
CA GLU A 229 2.55 -4.78 13.42
C GLU A 229 3.17 -5.26 12.11
N VAL A 230 4.03 -4.43 11.51
CA VAL A 230 4.79 -4.74 10.30
C VAL A 230 6.28 -4.66 10.65
N GLY A 231 6.92 -5.82 10.74
CA GLY A 231 8.36 -5.98 10.94
C GLY A 231 9.11 -6.23 9.64
N LEU A 232 10.43 -6.41 9.73
CA LEU A 232 11.26 -6.78 8.58
C LEU A 232 10.85 -8.09 7.89
N PRO A 233 10.44 -9.16 8.61
CA PRO A 233 9.98 -10.39 7.97
C PRO A 233 8.69 -10.20 7.17
N ASP A 234 7.90 -9.18 7.48
CA ASP A 234 6.65 -8.85 6.79
C ASP A 234 6.85 -7.98 5.56
N LEU A 235 8.06 -7.50 5.31
CA LEU A 235 8.40 -6.67 4.16
C LEU A 235 9.09 -7.51 3.10
N TYR A 236 8.70 -7.35 1.83
CA TYR A 236 9.21 -8.13 0.72
C TYR A 236 9.59 -7.23 -0.45
N VAL A 237 10.75 -7.48 -1.05
CA VAL A 237 10.95 -7.11 -2.46
C VAL A 237 10.29 -8.19 -3.29
N VAL A 238 9.35 -7.78 -4.13
CA VAL A 238 8.64 -8.68 -5.05
C VAL A 238 8.98 -8.31 -6.48
N PHE A 239 9.31 -9.32 -7.28
CA PHE A 239 9.50 -9.21 -8.71
C PHE A 239 8.29 -9.79 -9.42
N TYR A 240 7.72 -9.02 -10.34
CA TYR A 240 6.42 -9.33 -10.94
C TYR A 240 6.37 -8.92 -12.41
N ASP A 241 5.58 -9.66 -13.16
CA ASP A 241 5.17 -9.35 -14.52
C ASP A 241 3.74 -8.80 -14.56
N SER A 242 2.90 -9.18 -13.60
CA SER A 242 1.52 -8.72 -13.42
C SER A 242 1.38 -7.81 -12.21
N GLU A 243 0.75 -6.64 -12.41
CA GLU A 243 0.42 -5.71 -11.32
C GLU A 243 -0.57 -6.30 -10.31
N GLU A 244 -1.22 -7.44 -10.56
CA GLU A 244 -2.04 -8.09 -9.54
C GLU A 244 -1.16 -8.79 -8.47
N LEU A 245 0.08 -9.15 -8.81
CA LEU A 245 1.01 -9.93 -8.01
C LEU A 245 0.43 -11.30 -7.59
N PRO A 246 -0.03 -12.15 -8.51
CA PRO A 246 -0.48 -13.49 -8.14
C PRO A 246 0.71 -14.32 -7.64
N LEU A 247 0.47 -15.16 -6.63
CA LEU A 247 1.50 -16.04 -6.05
C LEU A 247 2.20 -16.93 -7.09
N SER A 248 1.48 -17.31 -8.16
CA SER A 248 1.99 -18.21 -9.19
C SER A 248 3.06 -17.62 -10.11
N SER A 249 3.16 -16.29 -10.21
CA SER A 249 4.14 -15.62 -11.09
C SER A 249 4.97 -14.54 -10.39
N THR A 250 4.78 -14.34 -9.09
CA THR A 250 5.50 -13.32 -8.31
C THR A 250 6.59 -13.97 -7.47
N ALA A 251 7.84 -13.54 -7.65
CA ALA A 251 8.96 -13.94 -6.79
C ALA A 251 9.07 -12.96 -5.63
N ALA A 252 8.86 -13.44 -4.40
CA ALA A 252 8.91 -12.63 -3.19
C ALA A 252 10.14 -12.98 -2.33
N HIS A 253 10.84 -11.94 -1.86
CA HIS A 253 12.00 -12.11 -0.99
C HIS A 253 11.89 -11.17 0.22
N ALA A 254 11.81 -11.77 1.41
CA ALA A 254 11.68 -11.06 2.67
C ALA A 254 12.91 -10.19 2.98
N LEU A 255 12.69 -9.03 3.59
CA LEU A 255 13.73 -8.05 3.87
C LEU A 255 14.66 -8.47 5.00
N ASP A 256 14.34 -9.49 5.79
CA ASP A 256 15.24 -10.09 6.77
C ASP A 256 16.25 -11.08 6.15
N ASN A 257 16.12 -11.43 4.86
CA ASN A 257 17.08 -12.28 4.16
C ASN A 257 18.40 -11.54 3.87
N GLU A 258 19.47 -11.89 4.57
CA GLU A 258 20.79 -11.25 4.45
C GLU A 258 21.36 -11.20 3.01
N ASN A 259 20.92 -12.10 2.12
CA ASN A 259 21.43 -12.22 0.74
C ASN A 259 20.82 -11.23 -0.27
N LEU A 260 19.99 -10.27 0.17
CA LEU A 260 19.44 -9.22 -0.70
C LEU A 260 20.45 -8.10 -1.02
N ASP A 261 21.52 -8.47 -1.74
CA ASP A 261 22.49 -7.51 -2.26
C ASP A 261 22.08 -6.91 -3.62
N GLN A 262 22.86 -5.95 -4.11
CA GLN A 262 22.54 -5.22 -5.34
C GLN A 262 22.55 -6.13 -6.59
N ASP A 263 23.39 -7.15 -6.61
CA ASP A 263 23.52 -8.06 -7.75
C ASP A 263 22.36 -9.06 -7.79
N PHE A 264 21.97 -9.58 -6.63
CA PHE A 264 20.75 -10.38 -6.46
C PHE A 264 19.52 -9.59 -6.92
N LEU A 265 19.36 -8.37 -6.40
CA LEU A 265 18.20 -7.53 -6.71
C LEU A 265 18.17 -7.14 -8.19
N ARG A 266 19.32 -6.89 -8.82
CA ARG A 266 19.40 -6.61 -10.26
C ARG A 266 18.98 -7.82 -11.11
N LYS A 267 19.40 -9.03 -10.73
CA LYS A 267 19.02 -10.27 -11.43
C LYS A 267 17.52 -10.56 -11.36
N GLY A 268 16.81 -10.11 -10.32
CA GLY A 268 15.35 -10.27 -10.25
C GLY A 268 14.58 -9.53 -11.36
N TYR A 269 15.21 -8.57 -12.05
CA TYR A 269 14.62 -7.89 -13.20
C TYR A 269 14.90 -8.59 -14.55
N THR A 270 15.57 -9.75 -14.56
CA THR A 270 15.87 -10.51 -15.80
C THR A 270 15.04 -11.77 -15.85
#